data_AF-A0A2V7MEH4-F1
#
_entry.id   AF-A0A2V7MEH4-F1
#
_cell.length_a   1.000
_cell.length_b   1.000
_cell.length_c   1.000
_cell.angle_alpha   90.00
_cell.angle_beta   90.00
_cell.angle_gamma   90.00
#
_symmetry.space_group_name_H-M   'P 1'
#
loop_
_entity.id
_entity.type
_entity.pdbx_description
1 polymer ?
#
loop_
_entity_poly.entity_id
_entity_poly.type
_entity_poly.pdbx_seq_one_letter_code
_entity_poly.pdbx_strand_id
1 'polypeptide(L)'
;GGAADTAAAATVRAQIATAAAVQRIVAREPVDFKLLERLVPLVGTAAAPPLLDALAVAESRGARRGLLAQLAKMGAEIAPLVVARLDDSRWYVTRNLLALLEELGPPPAGFSAAPYMRHVDARVRWQAVKLQLKRPDERDEALVTGLRDQDPRTLRLALSIAVALQACPDAAVPLLVNRATDRTLPGDLRALAVRSLGYTRAPAALETLLQLTAGGRTLFGREKLPAKSPELLVALGALAAGWRRDPRALARLAIAAASPDGEIRDAADPPASRS
;
A
#
# COMPACT_ATOMS: atom_id res chain seq x y z
N GLY A 1 -25.89 -9.24 -51.41
CA GLY A 1 -24.70 -9.91 -50.87
C GLY A 1 -24.44 -9.57 -49.41
N GLY A 2 -24.15 -8.31 -49.08
CA GLY A 2 -23.55 -7.93 -47.78
C GLY A 2 -24.39 -8.10 -46.49
N ALA A 3 -25.72 -8.04 -46.54
CA ALA A 3 -26.57 -8.15 -45.35
C ALA A 3 -26.79 -9.59 -44.84
N ALA A 4 -26.87 -10.55 -45.76
CA ALA A 4 -27.02 -11.98 -45.42
C ALA A 4 -25.70 -12.57 -44.89
N ASP A 5 -24.57 -12.11 -45.45
CA ASP A 5 -23.23 -12.55 -45.05
C ASP A 5 -22.84 -12.02 -43.65
N THR A 6 -23.30 -10.81 -43.30
CA THR A 6 -23.12 -10.25 -41.95
C THR A 6 -23.97 -10.95 -40.90
N ALA A 7 -25.19 -11.36 -41.23
CA ALA A 7 -26.06 -12.13 -40.34
C ALA A 7 -25.50 -13.55 -40.09
N ALA A 8 -25.07 -14.26 -41.13
CA ALA A 8 -24.43 -15.58 -40.99
C ALA A 8 -23.13 -15.50 -40.17
N ALA A 9 -22.29 -14.50 -40.43
CA ALA A 9 -21.09 -14.26 -39.63
C ALA A 9 -21.40 -13.88 -38.17
N ALA A 10 -22.51 -13.18 -37.89
CA ALA A 10 -22.96 -12.90 -36.53
C ALA A 10 -23.40 -14.18 -35.79
N THR A 11 -24.14 -15.07 -36.46
CA THR A 11 -24.58 -16.35 -35.89
C THR A 11 -23.41 -17.28 -35.58
N VAL A 12 -22.44 -17.39 -36.50
CA VAL A 12 -21.21 -18.16 -36.27
C VAL A 12 -20.38 -17.55 -35.13
N ARG A 13 -20.28 -16.22 -35.05
CA ARG A 13 -19.62 -15.53 -33.93
C ARG A 13 -20.31 -15.79 -32.60
N ALA A 14 -21.64 -15.79 -32.54
CA ALA A 14 -22.40 -16.08 -31.33
C ALA A 14 -22.23 -17.54 -30.86
N GLN A 15 -22.10 -18.50 -31.77
CA GLN A 15 -21.81 -19.90 -31.43
C GLN A 15 -20.37 -20.10 -30.91
N ILE A 16 -19.42 -19.25 -31.31
CA ILE A 16 -18.01 -19.36 -30.92
C ILE A 16 -17.69 -18.52 -29.67
N ALA A 17 -18.36 -17.39 -29.46
CA ALA A 17 -18.18 -16.50 -28.32
C ALA A 17 -18.85 -17.03 -27.04
N THR A 18 -18.38 -18.19 -26.57
CA THR A 18 -18.87 -18.84 -25.36
C THR A 18 -17.79 -18.95 -24.29
N ALA A 19 -18.19 -19.07 -23.01
CA ALA A 19 -17.28 -19.39 -21.91
C ALA A 19 -16.50 -20.69 -22.16
N ALA A 20 -17.13 -21.69 -22.80
CA ALA A 20 -16.48 -22.94 -23.18
C ALA A 20 -15.36 -22.75 -24.22
N ALA A 21 -15.47 -21.78 -25.12
CA ALA A 21 -14.39 -21.43 -26.03
C ALA A 21 -13.21 -20.80 -25.28
N VAL A 22 -13.47 -19.90 -24.32
CA VAL A 22 -12.45 -19.34 -23.43
C VAL A 22 -11.74 -20.45 -22.65
N GLN A 23 -12.50 -21.37 -22.05
CA GLN A 23 -11.97 -22.52 -21.30
C GLN A 23 -11.01 -23.37 -22.15
N ARG A 24 -11.38 -23.67 -23.40
CA ARG A 24 -10.52 -24.43 -24.33
C ARG A 24 -9.23 -23.70 -24.67
N ILE A 25 -9.22 -22.37 -24.70
CA ILE A 25 -8.02 -21.58 -25.00
C ILE A 25 -7.09 -21.54 -23.79
N VAL A 26 -7.62 -21.30 -22.59
CA VAL A 26 -6.79 -21.23 -21.36
C VAL A 26 -6.23 -22.60 -20.95
N ALA A 27 -6.84 -23.69 -21.39
CA ALA A 27 -6.33 -25.05 -21.17
C ALA A 27 -5.14 -25.44 -22.06
N ARG A 28 -4.75 -24.59 -23.04
CA ARG A 28 -3.60 -24.84 -23.91
C ARG A 28 -2.32 -24.31 -23.28
N GLU A 29 -1.23 -25.03 -23.48
CA GLU A 29 0.12 -24.58 -23.13
C GLU A 29 0.99 -24.44 -24.39
N PRO A 30 1.47 -23.23 -24.74
CA PRO A 30 1.22 -21.95 -24.08
C PRO A 30 -0.20 -21.40 -24.33
N VAL A 31 -0.70 -20.59 -23.38
CA VAL A 31 -2.00 -19.91 -23.52
C VAL A 31 -1.94 -18.89 -24.66
N ASP A 32 -2.91 -18.94 -25.59
CA ASP A 32 -3.03 -17.99 -26.69
C ASP A 32 -3.70 -16.68 -26.24
N PHE A 33 -2.90 -15.79 -25.64
CA PHE A 33 -3.38 -14.50 -25.15
C PHE A 33 -3.88 -13.57 -26.27
N LYS A 34 -3.34 -13.68 -27.49
CA LYS A 34 -3.81 -12.87 -28.63
C LYS A 34 -5.24 -13.25 -29.01
N LEU A 35 -5.56 -14.54 -28.96
CA LEU A 35 -6.91 -15.03 -29.20
C LEU A 35 -7.86 -14.64 -28.05
N LEU A 36 -7.41 -14.73 -26.78
CA LEU A 36 -8.19 -14.26 -25.64
C LEU A 36 -8.53 -12.77 -25.73
N GLU A 37 -7.58 -11.93 -26.12
CA GLU A 37 -7.79 -10.49 -26.29
C GLU A 37 -8.92 -10.16 -27.28
N ARG A 38 -9.10 -10.99 -28.31
CA ARG A 38 -10.17 -10.84 -29.30
C ARG A 38 -11.49 -11.46 -28.86
N LEU A 39 -11.44 -12.60 -28.16
CA LEU A 39 -12.62 -13.38 -27.80
C LEU A 39 -13.33 -12.85 -26.56
N VAL A 40 -12.59 -12.45 -25.52
CA VAL A 40 -13.16 -12.04 -24.23
C VAL A 40 -14.16 -10.87 -24.36
N PRO A 41 -13.89 -9.81 -25.16
CA PRO A 41 -14.88 -8.74 -25.34
C PRO A 41 -16.19 -9.21 -25.97
N LEU A 42 -16.17 -10.28 -26.79
CA LEU A 42 -17.36 -10.86 -27.41
C LEU A 42 -18.17 -11.72 -26.44
N VAL A 43 -17.50 -12.36 -25.49
CA VAL A 43 -18.12 -13.21 -24.46
C VAL A 43 -18.63 -12.39 -23.28
N GLY A 44 -18.00 -11.25 -22.99
CA GLY A 44 -18.33 -10.39 -21.85
C GLY A 44 -18.00 -11.05 -20.50
N THR A 45 -18.78 -10.74 -19.48
CA THR A 45 -18.57 -11.21 -18.09
C THR A 45 -18.57 -12.73 -17.95
N ALA A 46 -19.22 -13.46 -18.86
CA ALA A 46 -19.20 -14.92 -18.90
C ALA A 46 -17.80 -15.52 -19.17
N ALA A 47 -16.83 -14.71 -19.65
CA ALA A 47 -15.44 -15.14 -19.78
C ALA A 47 -14.69 -15.18 -18.45
N ALA A 48 -15.16 -14.50 -17.41
CA ALA A 48 -14.43 -14.37 -16.16
C ALA A 48 -14.25 -15.71 -15.42
N PRO A 49 -15.27 -16.57 -15.25
CA PRO A 49 -15.10 -17.86 -14.58
C PRO A 49 -13.95 -18.72 -15.14
N PRO A 50 -13.89 -19.06 -16.45
CA PRO A 50 -12.79 -19.89 -16.96
C PRO A 50 -11.42 -19.21 -16.85
N LEU A 51 -11.35 -17.88 -16.94
CA LEU A 51 -10.10 -17.13 -16.74
C LEU A 51 -9.64 -17.17 -15.27
N LEU A 52 -10.57 -17.06 -14.31
CA LEU A 52 -10.29 -17.14 -12.87
C LEU A 52 -9.87 -18.55 -12.47
N ASP A 53 -10.53 -19.57 -13.00
CA ASP A 53 -10.20 -20.98 -12.76
C ASP A 53 -8.80 -21.29 -13.28
N ALA A 54 -8.46 -20.82 -14.50
CA ALA A 54 -7.12 -20.93 -15.04
C ALA A 54 -6.08 -20.16 -14.22
N LEU A 55 -6.42 -18.96 -13.72
CA LEU A 55 -5.51 -18.17 -12.87
C LEU A 55 -5.17 -18.90 -11.57
N ALA A 56 -6.13 -19.63 -10.99
CA ALA A 56 -5.95 -20.33 -9.73
C ALA A 56 -4.96 -21.51 -9.81
N VAL A 57 -4.81 -22.11 -11.00
CA VAL A 57 -3.91 -23.26 -11.24
C VAL A 57 -2.66 -22.88 -12.05
N ALA A 58 -2.54 -21.63 -12.51
CA ALA A 58 -1.42 -21.21 -13.34
C ALA A 58 -0.06 -21.22 -12.59
N GLU A 59 0.84 -22.10 -13.02
CA GLU A 59 2.18 -22.25 -12.42
C GLU A 59 3.15 -21.19 -12.95
N SER A 60 3.13 -20.93 -14.25
CA SER A 60 4.08 -20.01 -14.88
C SER A 60 3.76 -18.54 -14.54
N ARG A 61 4.81 -17.75 -14.29
CA ARG A 61 4.68 -16.31 -14.03
C ARG A 61 4.10 -15.55 -15.24
N GLY A 62 4.44 -16.00 -16.45
CA GLY A 62 3.93 -15.44 -17.71
C GLY A 62 2.42 -15.66 -17.85
N ALA A 63 1.95 -16.89 -17.64
CA ALA A 63 0.52 -17.20 -17.71
C ALA A 63 -0.28 -16.42 -16.67
N ARG A 64 0.18 -16.40 -15.40
CA ARG A 64 -0.47 -15.61 -14.33
C ARG A 64 -0.59 -14.13 -14.68
N ARG A 65 0.49 -13.52 -15.19
CA ARG A 65 0.46 -12.12 -15.62
C ARG A 65 -0.52 -11.87 -16.77
N GLY A 66 -0.52 -12.73 -17.79
CA GLY A 66 -1.41 -12.59 -18.93
C GLY A 66 -2.88 -12.74 -18.54
N LEU A 67 -3.20 -13.71 -17.68
CA LEU A 67 -4.55 -13.94 -17.18
C LEU A 67 -5.04 -12.77 -16.31
N LEU A 68 -4.21 -12.27 -15.38
CA LEU A 68 -4.53 -11.07 -14.59
C LEU A 68 -4.78 -9.87 -15.49
N ALA A 69 -3.91 -9.62 -16.48
CA ALA A 69 -4.08 -8.51 -17.41
C ALA A 69 -5.38 -8.63 -18.22
N GLN A 70 -5.77 -9.84 -18.62
CA GLN A 70 -7.02 -10.05 -19.35
C GLN A 70 -8.25 -9.84 -18.47
N LEU A 71 -8.21 -10.32 -17.22
CA LEU A 71 -9.27 -10.09 -16.23
C LEU A 71 -9.40 -8.60 -15.88
N ALA A 72 -8.29 -7.88 -15.70
CA ALA A 72 -8.28 -6.45 -15.41
C ALA A 72 -8.98 -5.62 -16.50
N LYS A 73 -8.81 -5.99 -17.77
CA LYS A 73 -9.50 -5.35 -18.92
C LYS A 73 -11.03 -5.53 -18.89
N MET A 74 -11.56 -6.49 -18.14
CA MET A 74 -13.00 -6.69 -17.99
C MET A 74 -13.65 -5.68 -17.04
N GLY A 75 -12.86 -4.99 -16.20
CA GLY A 75 -13.33 -3.93 -15.31
C GLY A 75 -14.22 -4.40 -14.14
N ALA A 76 -14.78 -3.43 -13.41
CA ALA A 76 -15.46 -3.65 -12.14
C ALA A 76 -16.66 -4.62 -12.19
N GLU A 77 -17.24 -4.88 -13.37
CA GLU A 77 -18.39 -5.79 -13.55
C GLU A 77 -18.10 -7.22 -13.08
N ILE A 78 -16.84 -7.67 -13.15
CA ILE A 78 -16.46 -9.02 -12.72
C ILE A 78 -16.09 -9.09 -11.23
N ALA A 79 -16.05 -7.97 -10.51
CA ALA A 79 -15.60 -7.95 -9.12
C ALA A 79 -16.42 -8.87 -8.19
N PRO A 80 -17.75 -8.99 -8.29
CA PRO A 80 -18.51 -9.96 -7.50
C PRO A 80 -18.07 -11.41 -7.71
N LEU A 81 -17.69 -11.77 -8.95
CA LEU A 81 -17.19 -13.11 -9.29
C LEU A 81 -15.81 -13.38 -8.67
N VAL A 82 -14.99 -12.32 -8.52
CA VAL A 82 -13.68 -12.39 -7.85
C VAL A 82 -13.86 -12.52 -6.34
N VAL A 83 -14.74 -11.72 -5.73
CA VAL A 83 -15.02 -11.78 -4.28
C VAL A 83 -15.52 -13.16 -3.86
N ALA A 84 -16.41 -13.78 -4.66
CA ALA A 84 -16.95 -15.11 -4.39
C ALA A 84 -15.89 -16.23 -4.33
N ARG A 85 -14.66 -15.96 -4.79
CA ARG A 85 -13.54 -16.93 -4.84
C ARG A 85 -12.42 -16.64 -3.84
N LEU A 86 -12.56 -15.63 -2.99
CA LEU A 86 -11.49 -15.24 -2.06
C LEU A 86 -11.25 -16.25 -0.94
N ASP A 87 -12.27 -17.04 -0.59
CA ASP A 87 -12.19 -18.14 0.38
C ASP A 87 -11.53 -19.39 -0.25
N ASP A 88 -10.26 -19.22 -0.65
CA ASP A 88 -9.42 -20.30 -1.16
C ASP A 88 -8.31 -20.59 -0.14
N SER A 89 -8.09 -21.87 0.15
CA SER A 89 -7.03 -22.33 1.07
C SER A 89 -5.61 -21.94 0.62
N ARG A 90 -5.40 -21.69 -0.67
CA ARG A 90 -4.09 -21.42 -1.27
C ARG A 90 -3.82 -19.93 -1.25
N TRP A 91 -2.85 -19.51 -0.42
CA TRP A 91 -2.50 -18.09 -0.21
C TRP A 91 -2.27 -17.30 -1.50
N TYR A 92 -1.69 -17.92 -2.53
CA TYR A 92 -1.37 -17.23 -3.78
C TYR A 92 -2.62 -16.93 -4.62
N VAL A 93 -3.68 -17.74 -4.50
CA VAL A 93 -4.97 -17.48 -5.15
C VAL A 93 -5.60 -16.25 -4.51
N THR A 94 -5.82 -16.28 -3.19
CA THR A 94 -6.36 -15.14 -2.43
C THR A 94 -5.56 -13.86 -2.67
N ARG A 95 -4.22 -13.94 -2.63
CA ARG A 95 -3.34 -12.79 -2.92
C ARG A 95 -3.54 -12.25 -4.34
N ASN A 96 -3.69 -13.11 -5.35
CA ASN A 96 -3.89 -12.67 -6.73
C ASN A 96 -5.28 -12.06 -6.93
N LEU A 97 -6.31 -12.62 -6.30
CA LEU A 97 -7.67 -12.09 -6.37
C LEU A 97 -7.78 -10.72 -5.67
N LEU A 98 -7.13 -10.53 -4.52
CA LEU A 98 -7.04 -9.20 -3.87
C LEU A 98 -6.28 -8.19 -4.73
N ALA A 99 -5.24 -8.62 -5.46
CA ALA A 99 -4.53 -7.77 -6.41
C ALA A 99 -5.40 -7.42 -7.62
N LEU A 100 -6.16 -8.38 -8.13
CA LEU A 100 -7.11 -8.16 -9.22
C LEU A 100 -8.20 -7.17 -8.80
N LEU A 101 -8.79 -7.31 -7.62
CA LEU A 101 -9.78 -6.34 -7.10
C LEU A 101 -9.23 -4.91 -7.03
N GLU A 102 -7.93 -4.75 -6.78
CA GLU A 102 -7.28 -3.45 -6.82
C GLU A 102 -7.23 -2.85 -8.24
N GLU A 103 -7.05 -3.69 -9.26
CA GLU A 103 -6.92 -3.30 -10.68
C GLU A 103 -8.27 -3.10 -11.37
N LEU A 104 -9.33 -3.80 -10.93
CA LEU A 104 -10.66 -3.71 -11.54
C LEU A 104 -11.36 -2.37 -11.32
N GLY A 105 -10.91 -1.59 -10.34
CA GLY A 105 -11.50 -0.30 -9.96
C GLY A 105 -11.97 -0.29 -8.51
N PRO A 106 -12.91 0.59 -8.14
CA PRO A 106 -13.47 0.61 -6.79
C PRO A 106 -14.05 -0.77 -6.44
N PRO A 107 -13.76 -1.30 -5.23
CA PRO A 107 -14.35 -2.56 -4.79
C PRO A 107 -15.88 -2.45 -4.75
N PRO A 108 -16.60 -3.57 -4.96
CA PRO A 108 -18.06 -3.57 -4.92
C PRO A 108 -18.56 -3.12 -3.54
N ALA A 109 -19.76 -2.54 -3.50
CA ALA A 109 -20.38 -2.13 -2.26
C ALA A 109 -20.46 -3.31 -1.27
N GLY A 110 -20.09 -3.07 -0.01
CA GLY A 110 -20.07 -4.09 1.04
C GLY A 110 -18.81 -4.97 1.08
N PHE A 111 -17.93 -4.91 0.08
CA PHE A 111 -16.64 -5.62 0.18
C PHE A 111 -15.65 -4.85 1.04
N SER A 112 -15.03 -5.55 1.99
CA SER A 112 -13.88 -5.09 2.77
C SER A 112 -12.75 -6.11 2.70
N ALA A 113 -11.52 -5.64 2.60
CA ALA A 113 -10.33 -6.48 2.65
C ALA A 113 -9.85 -6.72 4.08
N ALA A 114 -10.50 -6.12 5.09
CA ALA A 114 -10.13 -6.21 6.50
C ALA A 114 -9.93 -7.64 7.02
N PRO A 115 -10.79 -8.64 6.69
CA PRO A 115 -10.58 -10.02 7.14
C PRO A 115 -9.23 -10.61 6.72
N TYR A 116 -8.70 -10.18 5.57
CA TYR A 116 -7.46 -10.72 5.00
C TYR A 116 -6.20 -10.02 5.55
N MET A 117 -6.35 -8.91 6.26
CA MET A 117 -5.21 -8.18 6.85
C MET A 117 -4.53 -8.94 8.00
N ARG A 118 -5.18 -9.99 8.53
CA ARG A 118 -4.63 -10.88 9.59
C ARG A 118 -4.33 -12.29 9.09
N HIS A 119 -4.28 -12.48 7.77
CA HIS A 119 -3.99 -13.77 7.16
C HIS A 119 -2.60 -14.32 7.57
N VAL A 120 -2.46 -15.65 7.63
CA VAL A 120 -1.20 -16.31 8.04
C VAL A 120 -0.03 -15.96 7.12
N ASP A 121 -0.28 -15.92 5.80
CA ASP A 121 0.71 -15.53 4.80
C ASP A 121 0.84 -13.99 4.71
N ALA A 122 2.08 -13.49 4.85
CA ALA A 122 2.41 -12.07 4.84
C ALA A 122 2.11 -11.36 3.51
N ARG A 123 2.17 -12.08 2.37
CA ARG A 123 1.90 -11.50 1.05
C ARG A 123 0.41 -11.25 0.85
N VAL A 124 -0.45 -12.05 1.48
CA VAL A 124 -1.90 -11.81 1.54
C VAL A 124 -2.18 -10.59 2.41
N ARG A 125 -1.59 -10.53 3.63
CA ARG A 125 -1.73 -9.35 4.51
C ARG A 125 -1.30 -8.06 3.82
N TRP A 126 -0.15 -8.08 3.16
CA TRP A 126 0.36 -6.92 2.42
C TRP A 126 -0.64 -6.42 1.37
N GLN A 127 -1.19 -7.32 0.57
CA GLN A 127 -2.15 -6.96 -0.47
C GLN A 127 -3.48 -6.47 0.12
N ALA A 128 -3.95 -7.09 1.21
CA ALA A 128 -5.14 -6.68 1.92
C ALA A 128 -4.99 -5.28 2.54
N VAL A 129 -3.90 -5.02 3.26
CA VAL A 129 -3.58 -3.70 3.83
C VAL A 129 -3.49 -2.64 2.73
N LYS A 130 -2.81 -2.95 1.61
CA LYS A 130 -2.71 -2.04 0.46
C LYS A 130 -4.08 -1.65 -0.09
N LEU A 131 -4.95 -2.63 -0.28
CA LEU A 131 -6.30 -2.40 -0.79
C LEU A 131 -7.14 -1.59 0.23
N GLN A 132 -7.01 -1.93 1.51
CA GLN A 132 -7.76 -1.30 2.60
C GLN A 132 -7.38 0.18 2.80
N LEU A 133 -6.09 0.53 2.67
CA LEU A 133 -5.60 1.91 2.80
C LEU A 133 -6.23 2.90 1.78
N LYS A 134 -6.77 2.39 0.67
CA LYS A 134 -7.48 3.19 -0.33
C LYS A 134 -8.89 3.59 0.12
N ARG A 135 -9.45 2.97 1.16
CA ARG A 135 -10.81 3.24 1.68
C ARG A 135 -10.72 4.25 2.83
N PRO A 136 -11.18 5.51 2.66
CA PRO A 136 -11.02 6.54 3.68
C PRO A 136 -11.53 6.14 5.06
N ASP A 137 -12.72 5.54 5.13
CA ASP A 137 -13.40 5.19 6.38
C ASP A 137 -12.74 4.04 7.15
N GLU A 138 -11.92 3.24 6.49
CA GLU A 138 -11.25 2.07 7.06
C GLU A 138 -9.71 2.23 7.06
N ARG A 139 -9.22 3.41 6.64
CA ARG A 139 -7.79 3.67 6.45
C ARG A 139 -7.02 3.64 7.77
N ASP A 140 -7.60 4.20 8.83
CA ASP A 140 -6.93 4.29 10.12
C ASP A 140 -6.67 2.92 10.73
N GLU A 141 -7.65 2.01 10.65
CA GLU A 141 -7.47 0.61 11.07
C GLU A 141 -6.42 -0.09 10.22
N ALA A 142 -6.40 0.16 8.91
CA ALA A 142 -5.40 -0.39 7.99
C ALA A 142 -3.98 0.12 8.30
N LEU A 143 -3.83 1.41 8.61
CA LEU A 143 -2.56 1.98 9.06
C LEU A 143 -2.08 1.32 10.35
N VAL A 144 -2.94 1.26 11.37
CA VAL A 144 -2.59 0.63 12.66
C VAL A 144 -2.20 -0.83 12.48
N THR A 145 -2.95 -1.57 11.66
CA THR A 145 -2.64 -2.98 11.38
C THR A 145 -1.32 -3.14 10.64
N GLY A 146 -1.07 -2.33 9.61
CA GLY A 146 0.18 -2.39 8.87
C GLY A 146 1.41 -2.00 9.70
N LEU A 147 1.28 -1.03 10.62
CA LEU A 147 2.35 -0.64 11.55
C LEU A 147 2.65 -1.73 12.61
N ARG A 148 1.66 -2.57 12.92
CA ARG A 148 1.81 -3.72 13.83
C ARG A 148 2.42 -4.94 13.14
N ASP A 149 2.31 -5.06 11.81
CA ASP A 149 2.82 -6.21 11.06
C ASP A 149 4.34 -6.38 11.29
N GLN A 150 4.77 -7.64 11.37
CA GLN A 150 6.17 -7.99 11.53
C GLN A 150 6.87 -8.18 10.19
N ASP A 151 6.11 -8.30 9.10
CA ASP A 151 6.67 -8.30 7.76
C ASP A 151 7.15 -6.88 7.39
N PRO A 152 8.45 -6.69 7.09
CA PRO A 152 9.00 -5.36 6.83
C PRO A 152 8.39 -4.66 5.62
N ARG A 153 7.85 -5.41 4.66
CA ARG A 153 7.23 -4.85 3.45
C ARG A 153 5.86 -4.25 3.77
N THR A 154 5.08 -4.89 4.64
CA THR A 154 3.81 -4.33 5.14
C THR A 154 4.04 -3.13 6.05
N LEU A 155 5.00 -3.21 6.97
CA LEU A 155 5.38 -2.08 7.82
C LEU A 155 5.81 -0.87 6.98
N ARG A 156 6.67 -1.08 5.98
CA ARG A 156 7.09 -0.03 5.05
C ARG A 156 5.91 0.62 4.34
N LEU A 157 4.98 -0.18 3.82
CA LEU A 157 3.80 0.33 3.13
C LEU A 157 3.00 1.27 4.04
N ALA A 158 2.70 0.85 5.27
CA ALA A 158 1.93 1.67 6.21
C ALA A 158 2.66 2.97 6.55
N LEU A 159 3.96 2.90 6.85
CA LEU A 159 4.80 4.06 7.12
C LEU A 159 4.88 5.03 5.94
N SER A 160 5.06 4.53 4.72
CA SER A 160 5.10 5.36 3.51
C SER A 160 3.77 6.07 3.26
N ILE A 161 2.64 5.39 3.49
CA ILE A 161 1.31 6.01 3.35
C ILE A 161 1.07 7.06 4.43
N ALA A 162 1.42 6.79 5.69
CA ALA A 162 1.38 7.78 6.76
C ALA A 162 2.15 9.06 6.41
N VAL A 163 3.35 8.92 5.82
CA VAL A 163 4.17 10.05 5.37
C VAL A 163 3.55 10.78 4.18
N ALA A 164 3.05 10.05 3.18
CA ALA A 164 2.43 10.64 2.01
C ALA A 164 1.17 11.45 2.36
N LEU A 165 0.37 10.96 3.32
CA LEU A 165 -0.83 11.64 3.79
C LEU A 165 -0.54 12.77 4.79
N GLN A 166 0.67 12.81 5.36
CA GLN A 166 1.04 13.68 6.47
C GLN A 166 0.01 13.62 7.63
N ALA A 167 -0.52 12.43 7.88
CA ALA A 167 -1.56 12.18 8.87
C ALA A 167 -1.36 10.80 9.48
N CYS A 168 -1.60 10.68 10.79
CA CYS A 168 -1.61 9.41 11.52
C CYS A 168 -2.70 9.44 12.59
N PRO A 169 -3.49 8.36 12.75
CA PRO A 169 -4.42 8.26 13.86
C PRO A 169 -3.66 8.17 15.19
N ASP A 170 -4.22 8.73 16.27
CA ASP A 170 -3.57 8.72 17.59
C ASP A 170 -3.34 7.28 18.11
N ALA A 171 -4.19 6.33 17.71
CA ALA A 171 -4.02 4.90 18.01
C ALA A 171 -2.72 4.30 17.44
N ALA A 172 -2.12 4.91 16.41
CA ALA A 172 -0.85 4.48 15.83
C ALA A 172 0.37 4.94 16.64
N VAL A 173 0.23 5.93 17.53
CA VAL A 173 1.36 6.59 18.19
C VAL A 173 2.22 5.63 19.02
N PRO A 174 1.65 4.74 19.87
CA PRO A 174 2.47 3.76 20.60
C PRO A 174 3.29 2.86 19.66
N LEU A 175 2.71 2.48 18.51
CA LEU A 175 3.42 1.69 17.51
C LEU A 175 4.55 2.51 16.88
N LEU A 176 4.29 3.75 16.48
CA LEU A 176 5.30 4.63 15.88
C LEU A 176 6.45 4.90 16.85
N VAL A 177 6.18 5.14 18.14
CA VAL A 177 7.20 5.32 19.18
C VAL A 177 8.08 4.08 19.29
N ASN A 178 7.47 2.90 19.36
CA ASN A 178 8.20 1.63 19.40
C ASN A 178 9.06 1.45 18.13
N ARG A 179 8.51 1.66 16.93
CA ARG A 179 9.25 1.51 15.66
C ARG A 179 10.35 2.57 15.48
N ALA A 180 10.17 3.78 15.97
CA ALA A 180 11.17 4.85 15.89
C ALA A 180 12.41 4.56 16.77
N THR A 181 12.19 3.93 17.92
CA THR A 181 13.22 3.68 18.94
C THR A 181 13.85 2.29 18.86
N ASP A 182 13.22 1.36 18.15
CA ASP A 182 13.72 0.00 17.94
C ASP A 182 14.96 -0.04 17.04
N ARG A 183 16.15 -0.10 17.66
CA ARG A 183 17.45 -0.15 16.98
C ARG A 183 17.68 -1.42 16.14
N THR A 184 16.83 -2.43 16.26
CA THR A 184 16.91 -3.64 15.41
C THR A 184 16.28 -3.42 14.04
N LEU A 185 15.43 -2.39 13.89
CA LEU A 185 14.83 -2.04 12.61
C LEU A 185 15.83 -1.32 11.68
N PRO A 186 15.75 -1.59 10.36
CA PRO A 186 16.46 -0.82 9.35
C PRO A 186 16.26 0.70 9.53
N GLY A 187 17.35 1.47 9.40
CA GLY A 187 17.34 2.91 9.69
C GLY A 187 16.35 3.71 8.85
N ASP A 188 16.05 3.28 7.63
CA ASP A 188 15.07 3.90 6.76
C ASP A 188 13.62 3.70 7.25
N LEU A 189 13.29 2.53 7.79
CA LEU A 189 12.00 2.28 8.44
C LEU A 189 11.86 3.10 9.73
N ARG A 190 12.93 3.17 10.54
CA ARG A 190 12.91 4.03 11.73
C ARG A 190 12.74 5.49 11.36
N ALA A 191 13.45 5.97 10.33
CA ALA A 191 13.31 7.33 9.84
C ALA A 191 11.88 7.65 9.41
N LEU A 192 11.22 6.73 8.68
CA LEU A 192 9.80 6.91 8.35
C LEU A 192 8.93 6.98 9.61
N ALA A 193 9.16 6.12 10.61
CA ALA A 193 8.41 6.15 11.87
C ALA A 193 8.61 7.47 12.64
N VAL A 194 9.85 7.95 12.74
CA VAL A 194 10.17 9.26 13.34
C VAL A 194 9.47 10.38 12.60
N ARG A 195 9.47 10.37 11.27
CA ARG A 195 8.76 11.36 10.45
C ARG A 195 7.26 11.33 10.74
N SER A 196 6.67 10.14 10.82
CA SER A 196 5.25 9.96 11.11
C SER A 196 4.81 10.50 12.48
N LEU A 197 5.69 10.53 13.48
CA LEU A 197 5.42 11.17 14.77
C LEU A 197 5.18 12.70 14.65
N GLY A 198 5.65 13.34 13.57
CA GLY A 198 5.35 14.74 13.27
C GLY A 198 3.92 15.00 12.77
N TYR A 199 3.16 13.95 12.44
CA TYR A 199 1.82 14.05 11.84
C TYR A 199 0.67 13.78 12.83
N THR A 200 0.97 13.74 14.12
CA THR A 200 -0.01 13.57 15.22
C THR A 200 0.15 14.71 16.22
N ARG A 201 -0.87 14.90 17.06
CA ARG A 201 -0.87 15.84 18.20
C ARG A 201 -0.76 15.14 19.54
N ALA A 202 -0.57 13.82 19.56
CA ALA A 202 -0.42 13.06 20.80
C ALA A 202 0.87 13.47 21.54
N PRO A 203 0.81 13.79 22.85
CA PRO A 203 1.97 14.21 23.63
C PRO A 203 3.15 13.21 23.58
N ALA A 204 2.87 11.90 23.57
CA ALA A 204 3.89 10.86 23.49
C ALA A 204 4.77 10.96 22.23
N ALA A 205 4.22 11.47 21.12
CA ALA A 205 4.99 11.70 19.91
C ALA A 205 5.99 12.84 20.09
N LEU A 206 5.57 13.96 20.68
CA LEU A 206 6.46 15.07 21.03
C LEU A 206 7.55 14.63 22.00
N GLU A 207 7.20 13.93 23.08
CA GLU A 207 8.19 13.46 24.06
C GLU A 207 9.27 12.58 23.39
N THR A 208 8.85 11.69 22.49
CA THR A 208 9.78 10.84 21.74
C THR A 208 10.70 11.65 20.83
N LEU A 209 10.16 12.65 20.11
CA LEU A 209 10.97 13.54 19.26
C LEU A 209 11.95 14.39 20.08
N LEU A 210 11.53 14.88 21.25
CA LEU A 210 12.41 15.63 22.17
C LEU A 210 13.53 14.74 22.72
N GLN A 211 13.25 13.47 23.01
CA GLN A 211 14.26 12.49 23.42
C GLN A 211 15.24 12.19 22.29
N LEU A 212 14.76 11.96 21.07
CA LEU A 212 15.62 11.70 19.90
C LEU A 212 16.54 12.87 19.54
N THR A 213 16.15 14.09 19.89
CA THR A 213 16.95 15.31 19.69
C THR A 213 17.77 15.72 20.92
N ALA A 214 17.75 14.93 22.01
CA ALA A 214 18.48 15.25 23.24
C ALA A 214 19.92 14.74 23.20
N GLY A 215 20.88 15.66 23.04
CA GLY A 215 22.32 15.36 23.10
C GLY A 215 22.95 15.54 24.48
N GLY A 216 22.17 15.86 25.51
CA GLY A 216 22.65 16.21 26.85
C GLY A 216 22.90 17.70 27.02
N ARG A 217 23.91 18.06 27.82
CA ARG A 217 24.27 19.47 28.11
C ARG A 217 25.73 19.76 27.76
N THR A 218 26.03 21.03 27.49
CA THR A 218 27.40 21.56 27.39
C THR A 218 28.00 21.77 28.77
N LEU A 219 29.30 22.07 28.85
CA LEU A 219 29.98 22.39 30.11
C LEU A 219 29.39 23.62 30.83
N PHE A 220 28.70 24.49 30.09
CA PHE A 220 27.98 25.65 30.63
C PHE A 220 26.49 25.37 30.91
N GLY A 221 26.09 24.09 30.96
CA GLY A 221 24.74 23.66 31.30
C GLY A 221 23.68 23.88 30.22
N ARG A 222 24.05 24.40 29.04
CA ARG A 222 23.10 24.59 27.91
C ARG A 222 22.76 23.26 27.26
N GLU A 223 21.50 23.06 26.87
CA GLU A 223 21.12 21.87 26.08
C GLU A 223 21.89 21.82 24.75
N LYS A 224 22.19 20.61 24.27
CA LYS A 224 22.82 20.38 22.97
C LYS A 224 22.09 19.30 22.20
N LEU A 225 22.21 19.34 20.87
CA LEU A 225 21.78 18.27 19.98
C LEU A 225 22.78 17.10 20.01
N PRO A 226 22.36 15.87 19.70
CA PRO A 226 23.29 14.76 19.50
C PRO A 226 24.15 15.01 18.24
N ALA A 227 25.13 14.14 18.01
CA ALA A 227 25.91 14.17 16.77
C ALA A 227 24.99 14.00 15.54
N LYS A 228 25.38 14.58 14.40
CA LYS A 228 24.58 14.49 13.17
C LYS A 228 24.33 13.03 12.80
N SER A 229 23.06 12.70 12.61
CA SER A 229 22.62 11.43 12.05
C SER A 229 21.35 11.64 11.21
N PRO A 230 21.03 10.73 10.27
CA PRO A 230 19.77 10.78 9.53
C PRO A 230 18.55 10.89 10.45
N GLU A 231 18.59 10.24 11.61
CA GLU A 231 17.48 10.25 12.56
C GLU A 231 17.36 11.55 13.33
N LEU A 232 18.47 12.21 13.66
CA LEU A 232 18.43 13.58 14.18
C LEU A 232 17.77 14.52 13.16
N LEU A 233 18.19 14.47 11.90
CA LEU A 233 17.63 15.34 10.85
C LEU A 233 16.14 15.10 10.67
N VAL A 234 15.70 13.84 10.66
CA VAL A 234 14.28 13.52 10.52
C VAL A 234 13.48 13.90 11.77
N ALA A 235 14.04 13.74 12.98
CA ALA A 235 13.38 14.17 14.21
C ALA A 235 13.21 15.69 14.28
N LEU A 236 14.23 16.46 13.87
CA LEU A 236 14.14 17.92 13.74
C LEU A 236 13.07 18.32 12.71
N GLY A 237 13.05 17.65 11.55
CA GLY A 237 12.02 17.87 10.53
C GLY A 237 10.60 17.55 11.04
N ALA A 238 10.45 16.50 11.85
CA ALA A 238 9.16 16.13 12.46
C ALA A 238 8.72 17.14 13.53
N LEU A 239 9.64 17.66 14.36
CA LEU A 239 9.35 18.78 15.28
C LEU A 239 8.95 20.05 14.51
N ALA A 240 9.67 20.35 13.41
CA ALA A 240 9.38 21.48 12.56
C ALA A 240 8.06 21.33 11.79
N ALA A 241 7.63 20.13 11.41
CA ALA A 241 6.35 19.95 10.73
C ALA A 241 5.18 19.97 11.73
N GLY A 242 5.32 19.22 12.82
CA GLY A 242 4.23 18.94 13.75
C GLY A 242 4.13 19.91 14.92
N TRP A 243 5.23 20.50 15.39
CA TRP A 243 5.30 21.03 16.76
C TRP A 243 5.85 22.46 16.87
N ARG A 244 5.84 23.26 15.79
CA ARG A 244 6.34 24.66 15.77
C ARG A 244 5.72 25.59 16.83
N ARG A 245 4.58 25.25 17.41
CA ARG A 245 3.91 26.05 18.45
C ARG A 245 4.23 25.59 19.88
N ASP A 246 4.85 24.42 20.05
CA ASP A 246 5.25 23.95 21.38
C ASP A 246 6.57 24.64 21.80
N PRO A 247 6.63 25.30 22.97
CA PRO A 247 7.83 26.00 23.42
C PRO A 247 9.08 25.11 23.52
N ARG A 248 8.92 23.83 23.87
CA ARG A 248 10.03 22.88 24.01
C ARG A 248 10.58 22.48 22.65
N ALA A 249 9.70 22.27 21.68
CA ALA A 249 10.09 22.04 20.29
C ALA A 249 10.80 23.27 19.71
N LEU A 250 10.26 24.47 19.93
CA LEU A 250 10.89 25.73 19.51
C LEU A 250 12.30 25.90 20.07
N ALA A 251 12.52 25.59 21.35
CA ALA A 251 13.84 25.60 21.96
C ALA A 251 14.82 24.67 21.21
N ARG A 252 14.39 23.45 20.84
CA ARG A 252 15.22 22.50 20.09
C ARG A 252 15.50 22.96 18.67
N LEU A 253 14.51 23.53 17.99
CA LEU A 253 14.67 24.08 16.64
C LEU A 253 15.60 25.30 16.63
N ALA A 254 15.58 26.14 17.68
CA ALA A 254 16.50 27.27 17.81
C ALA A 254 17.97 26.84 17.96
N ILE A 255 18.23 25.75 18.71
CA ILE A 255 19.58 25.17 18.80
C ILE A 255 20.03 24.66 17.43
N ALA A 256 19.14 24.00 16.69
CA ALA A 256 19.43 23.51 15.34
C ALA A 256 19.69 24.65 14.33
N ALA A 257 18.91 25.74 14.38
CA ALA A 257 19.09 26.91 13.53
C ALA A 257 20.44 27.62 13.75
N ALA A 258 20.99 27.54 14.97
CA ALA A 258 22.31 28.06 15.30
C ALA A 258 23.48 27.10 14.99
N SER A 259 23.20 25.90 14.46
CA SER A 259 24.22 24.91 14.12
C SER A 259 25.13 25.39 12.99
N PRO A 260 26.45 25.10 13.02
CA PRO A 260 27.33 25.35 11.88
C PRO A 260 27.06 24.39 10.71
N ASP A 261 26.44 23.23 10.95
CA ASP A 261 26.09 22.25 9.90
C ASP A 261 24.80 22.67 9.16
N GLY A 262 24.89 22.79 7.84
CA GLY A 262 23.78 23.22 6.98
C GLY A 262 22.59 22.26 6.96
N GLU A 263 22.81 20.95 6.97
CA GLU A 263 21.73 19.97 6.95
C GLU A 263 20.91 20.02 8.24
N ILE A 264 21.56 20.28 9.38
CA ILE A 264 20.88 20.46 10.67
C ILE A 264 19.98 21.70 10.64
N ARG A 265 20.46 22.80 10.03
CA ARG A 265 19.65 24.03 9.88
C ARG A 265 18.45 23.78 8.96
N ASP A 266 18.69 23.18 7.79
CA ASP A 266 17.65 22.89 6.79
C ASP A 266 16.59 21.92 7.35
N ALA A 267 16.99 20.98 8.20
CA ALA A 267 16.06 20.07 8.86
C ALA A 267 15.14 20.77 9.89
N ALA A 268 15.63 21.83 10.55
CA ALA A 268 14.87 22.57 11.55
C ALA A 268 13.94 23.63 10.95
N ASP A 269 14.23 24.09 9.73
CA ASP A 269 13.33 24.91 8.95
C ASP A 269 13.27 24.40 7.50
N PRO A 270 12.57 23.28 7.26
CA PRO A 270 12.46 22.73 5.92
C PRO A 270 11.83 23.79 5.01
N PRO A 271 12.42 24.04 3.82
CA PRO A 271 11.84 24.99 2.88
C PRO A 271 10.39 24.58 2.63
N ALA A 272 9.48 25.55 2.65
CA ALA A 272 8.05 25.32 2.45
C ALA A 272 7.88 24.39 1.24
N SER A 273 7.50 23.15 1.49
CA SER A 273 7.34 22.15 0.45
C SER A 273 6.26 22.67 -0.48
N ARG A 274 6.64 22.98 -1.73
CA ARG A 274 5.73 23.36 -2.80
C ARG A 274 4.62 22.29 -2.85
N SER A 275 3.42 22.71 -2.49
CA SER A 275 2.17 21.95 -2.57
C SER A 275 1.92 21.43 -3.97
#